data_AF-A0A9P8EXS8-F1
#
_entry.id   AF-A0A9P8EXS8-F1
#
_cell.length_a   1.000
_cell.length_b   1.000
_cell.length_c   1.000
_cell.angle_alpha   90.00
_cell.angle_beta   90.00
_cell.angle_gamma   90.00
#
_symmetry.space_group_name_H-M   'P 1'
#
loop_
_entity.id
_entity.type
_entity.pdbx_description
1 polymer ?
#
loop_
_entity_poly.entity_id
_entity_poly.type
_entity_poly.pdbx_seq_one_letter_code
_entity_poly.pdbx_strand_id
1 'polypeptide(L)'
;NVAKLIFFDSIYDSAPIETILQESFGETSLMIQSDLEHPTRVAVVVNQASTSGPTVFANYNKSRHSKNGAYMWPAMDSLYRSLKIWEVARATSAAPGFWDTITLLGSAYQDGGLSHNNPSAIAIGEANVLA
;
A
#
# COMPACT_ATOMS: atom_id res chain seq x y z
N ASN A 1 -26.29 9.40 -0.93
CA ASN A 1 -25.14 8.59 -1.39
C ASN A 1 -24.75 8.86 -2.83
N VAL A 2 -25.62 8.67 -3.84
CA VAL A 2 -25.24 8.89 -5.26
C VAL A 2 -24.85 10.35 -5.58
N ALA A 3 -25.59 11.32 -5.05
CA ALA A 3 -25.28 12.75 -5.29
C ALA A 3 -23.91 13.18 -4.75
N LYS A 4 -23.43 12.62 -3.64
CA LYS A 4 -22.08 12.94 -3.12
C LYS A 4 -20.99 12.44 -4.07
N LEU A 5 -21.14 11.23 -4.63
CA LEU A 5 -20.18 10.65 -5.58
C LEU A 5 -20.11 11.42 -6.91
N ILE A 6 -21.18 12.13 -7.28
CA ILE A 6 -21.23 12.96 -8.50
C ILE A 6 -20.48 14.29 -8.31
N PHE A 7 -20.41 14.80 -7.07
CA PHE A 7 -19.82 16.12 -6.76
C PHE A 7 -18.52 16.06 -5.97
N PHE A 8 -18.19 14.91 -5.37
CA PHE A 8 -17.02 14.68 -4.53
C PHE A 8 -16.41 13.32 -4.88
N ASP A 9 -15.08 13.24 -4.85
CA ASP A 9 -14.33 12.03 -5.16
C ASP A 9 -14.50 10.92 -4.09
N SER A 10 -15.02 11.25 -2.91
CA SER A 10 -15.29 10.33 -1.79
C SER A 10 -16.54 10.71 -0.97
N ILE A 11 -17.19 9.72 -0.35
CA ILE A 11 -18.38 9.96 0.50
C ILE A 11 -18.05 10.09 2.00
N TYR A 12 -16.90 9.56 2.44
CA TYR A 12 -16.40 9.62 3.81
C TYR A 12 -15.13 10.46 3.92
N ASP A 13 -15.02 11.21 5.02
CA ASP A 13 -13.76 11.83 5.44
C ASP A 13 -12.74 10.74 5.80
N SER A 14 -11.50 10.94 5.38
CA SER A 14 -10.36 10.04 5.63
C SER A 14 -9.79 10.18 7.04
N ALA A 15 -10.01 11.32 7.71
CA ALA A 15 -9.39 11.60 9.01
C ALA A 15 -9.70 10.55 10.11
N PRO A 16 -10.92 10.00 10.24
CA PRO A 16 -11.20 8.99 11.26
C PRO A 16 -10.45 7.67 11.03
N ILE A 17 -10.37 7.18 9.78
CA ILE A 17 -9.63 5.94 9.48
C ILE A 17 -8.12 6.16 9.63
N GLU A 18 -7.60 7.33 9.25
CA GLU A 18 -6.20 7.70 9.49
C GLU A 18 -5.87 7.70 10.98
N THR A 19 -6.74 8.30 11.81
CA THR A 19 -6.57 8.34 13.26
C THR A 19 -6.52 6.93 13.85
N ILE A 20 -7.47 6.05 13.48
CA ILE A 20 -7.49 4.65 13.97
C ILE A 20 -6.22 3.90 13.55
N LEU A 21 -5.75 4.08 12.31
CA LEU A 21 -4.54 3.43 11.82
C LEU A 21 -3.29 3.97 12.53
N GLN A 22 -3.22 5.28 12.77
CA GLN A 22 -2.14 5.93 13.52
C GLN A 22 -2.13 5.46 14.98
N GLU A 23 -3.28 5.36 15.65
CA GLU A 23 -3.38 4.84 17.01
C GLU A 23 -2.99 3.35 17.11
N SER A 24 -3.32 2.57 16.08
CA SER A 24 -3.04 1.12 16.04
C SER A 24 -1.58 0.80 15.76
N PHE A 25 -0.96 1.51 14.82
CA PHE A 25 0.40 1.21 14.34
C PHE A 25 1.46 2.19 14.86
N GLY A 26 1.08 3.40 15.25
CA GLY A 26 1.99 4.45 15.71
C GLY A 26 2.78 5.13 14.59
N GLU A 27 3.41 6.26 14.94
CA GLU A 27 4.22 7.08 14.03
C GLU A 27 5.65 6.57 13.81
N THR A 28 6.10 5.64 14.64
CA THR A 28 7.47 5.11 14.65
C THR A 28 7.59 3.73 13.99
N SER A 29 6.46 3.06 13.71
CA SER A 29 6.45 1.76 13.06
C SER A 29 6.64 1.90 11.56
N LEU A 30 7.88 1.70 11.11
CA LEU A 30 8.27 1.80 9.71
C LEU A 30 7.99 0.50 8.96
N MET A 31 7.72 0.62 7.65
CA MET A 31 7.56 -0.51 6.73
C MET A 31 8.81 -1.38 6.67
N ILE A 32 10.00 -0.77 6.71
CA ILE A 32 11.27 -1.47 6.79
C ILE A 32 12.01 -1.00 8.02
N GLN A 33 12.23 -1.91 8.95
CA GLN A 33 13.04 -1.67 10.14
C GLN A 33 14.45 -2.19 9.84
N SER A 34 15.46 -1.33 9.98
CA SER A 34 16.85 -1.60 9.57
C SER A 34 17.56 -2.66 10.42
N ASP A 35 17.02 -2.94 11.58
CA ASP A 35 17.59 -3.71 12.69
C ASP A 35 16.88 -5.06 12.91
N LEU A 36 15.85 -5.37 12.13
CA LEU A 36 15.06 -6.59 12.26
C LEU A 36 15.03 -7.35 10.94
N GLU A 37 15.66 -8.53 10.91
CA GLU A 37 15.18 -9.58 10.03
C GLU A 37 13.79 -9.99 10.53
N HIS A 38 12.74 -9.42 9.94
CA HIS A 38 11.39 -9.82 10.25
C HIS A 38 11.19 -11.29 9.81
N PRO A 39 10.88 -12.22 10.73
CA PRO A 39 10.64 -13.62 10.36
C PRO A 39 9.40 -13.74 9.44
N THR A 40 8.47 -12.80 9.57
CA THR A 40 7.30 -12.68 8.69
C THR A 40 7.53 -11.63 7.63
N ARG A 41 7.50 -12.06 6.36
CA ARG A 41 7.50 -11.20 5.18
C ARG A 41 6.06 -10.73 4.92
N VAL A 42 5.88 -9.42 4.74
CA VAL A 42 4.57 -8.79 4.50
C VAL A 42 4.64 -8.00 3.21
N ALA A 43 3.62 -8.21 2.36
CA ALA A 43 3.40 -7.47 1.12
C ALA A 43 1.98 -6.91 1.12
N VAL A 44 1.86 -5.62 0.82
CA VAL A 44 0.59 -4.90 0.73
C VAL A 44 0.40 -4.43 -0.70
N VAL A 45 -0.72 -4.80 -1.30
CA VAL A 45 -1.08 -4.37 -2.66
C VAL A 45 -1.84 -3.06 -2.57
N VAL A 46 -1.46 -2.11 -3.40
CA VAL A 46 -2.19 -0.85 -3.62
C VAL A 46 -2.28 -0.59 -5.12
N ASN A 47 -3.19 0.28 -5.55
CA ASN A 47 -3.26 0.70 -6.94
C ASN A 47 -2.83 2.15 -7.08
N GLN A 48 -1.92 2.46 -8.01
CA GLN A 48 -1.59 3.85 -8.32
C GLN A 48 -2.76 4.50 -9.07
N ALA A 49 -3.27 5.63 -8.58
CA ALA A 49 -4.49 6.24 -9.10
C ALA A 49 -4.37 6.67 -10.58
N SER A 50 -3.19 7.17 -10.98
CA SER A 50 -2.96 7.66 -12.34
C SER A 50 -2.85 6.57 -13.41
N THR A 51 -2.41 5.37 -13.05
CA THR A 51 -2.18 4.26 -13.99
C THR A 51 -3.13 3.10 -13.79
N SER A 52 -3.86 3.08 -12.66
CA SER A 52 -4.58 1.90 -12.15
C SER A 52 -3.70 0.65 -12.04
N GLY A 53 -2.38 0.82 -11.99
CA GLY A 53 -1.42 -0.28 -11.92
C GLY A 53 -1.28 -0.80 -10.48
N PRO A 54 -1.21 -2.13 -10.28
CA PRO A 54 -0.90 -2.71 -8.97
C PRO A 54 0.53 -2.38 -8.58
N THR A 55 0.72 -1.92 -7.35
CA THR A 55 2.01 -1.66 -6.71
C THR A 55 2.08 -2.42 -5.40
N VAL A 56 3.21 -3.05 -5.12
CA VAL A 56 3.44 -3.74 -3.85
C VAL A 56 4.38 -2.93 -2.97
N PHE A 57 3.93 -2.67 -1.75
CA PHE A 57 4.74 -2.19 -0.64
C PHE A 57 5.02 -3.36 0.30
N ALA A 58 6.28 -3.67 0.56
CA ALA A 58 6.68 -4.77 1.42
C ALA A 58 7.70 -4.37 2.50
N ASN A 59 7.84 -5.23 3.52
CA ASN A 59 8.83 -5.10 4.59
C ASN A 59 10.18 -5.77 4.29
N TYR A 60 10.45 -6.08 3.02
CA TYR A 60 11.65 -6.79 2.59
C TYR A 60 12.21 -6.23 1.28
N ASN A 61 13.50 -6.50 1.05
CA ASN A 61 14.19 -6.01 -0.14
C ASN A 61 13.93 -6.92 -1.36
N LYS A 62 13.66 -6.28 -2.49
CA LYS A 62 13.39 -6.90 -3.78
C LYS A 62 14.64 -7.42 -4.53
N SER A 63 15.85 -7.38 -3.95
CA SER A 63 17.11 -7.67 -4.67
C SER A 63 17.15 -8.98 -5.50
N ARG A 64 16.25 -9.95 -5.23
CA ARG A 64 16.13 -11.23 -5.94
C ARG A 64 15.05 -11.33 -7.03
N HIS A 65 14.25 -10.30 -7.31
CA HIS A 65 13.09 -10.46 -8.20
C HIS A 65 13.42 -10.14 -9.66
N SER A 66 13.00 -11.02 -10.58
CA SER A 66 12.97 -10.71 -12.01
C SER A 66 11.79 -9.78 -12.34
N LYS A 67 11.99 -8.85 -13.29
CA LYS A 67 10.90 -8.00 -13.78
C LYS A 67 9.94 -8.87 -14.60
N ASN A 68 8.77 -9.19 -14.07
CA ASN A 68 7.72 -9.95 -14.77
C ASN A 68 6.52 -9.08 -15.19
N GLY A 69 6.50 -7.79 -14.82
CA GLY A 69 5.45 -6.84 -15.21
C GLY A 69 4.11 -7.02 -14.49
N ALA A 70 3.97 -7.97 -13.57
CA ALA A 70 2.71 -8.25 -12.89
C ALA A 70 2.29 -7.13 -11.90
N TYR A 71 3.26 -6.44 -11.30
CA TYR A 71 3.05 -5.32 -10.40
C TYR A 71 4.32 -4.46 -10.30
N MET A 72 4.10 -3.19 -9.97
CA MET A 72 5.12 -2.19 -9.73
C MET A 72 5.65 -2.28 -8.31
N TRP A 73 6.83 -1.70 -8.12
CA TRP A 73 7.48 -1.57 -6.83
C TRP A 73 8.10 -0.19 -6.77
N PRO A 74 7.90 0.56 -5.68
CA PRO A 74 8.59 1.83 -5.51
C PRO A 74 10.10 1.61 -5.34
N ALA A 75 10.88 2.67 -5.58
CA ALA A 75 12.30 2.65 -5.28
C ALA A 75 12.52 2.49 -3.76
N MET A 76 13.37 1.55 -3.35
CA MET A 76 13.66 1.27 -1.93
C MET A 76 14.77 2.18 -1.40
N ASP A 77 14.57 3.49 -1.52
CA ASP A 77 15.49 4.53 -1.03
C ASP A 77 15.17 4.94 0.41
N SER A 78 15.75 6.05 0.87
CA SER A 78 15.50 6.60 2.22
C SER A 78 14.05 7.03 2.43
N LEU A 79 13.34 7.48 1.38
CA LEU A 79 11.94 7.87 1.50
C LEU A 79 11.07 6.65 1.73
N TYR A 80 11.31 5.56 0.99
CA TYR A 80 10.62 4.30 1.24
C TYR A 80 10.84 3.80 2.67
N ARG A 81 12.07 3.89 3.17
CA ARG A 81 12.40 3.47 4.56
C ARG A 81 11.74 4.35 5.61
N SER A 82 11.34 5.57 5.28
CA SER A 82 10.59 6.46 6.18
C SER A 82 9.08 6.21 6.18
N LEU A 83 8.56 5.34 5.29
CA LEU A 83 7.14 5.02 5.25
C LEU A 83 6.72 4.29 6.52
N LYS A 84 5.58 4.73 7.06
CA LYS A 84 4.96 4.14 8.23
C LYS A 84 3.97 3.07 7.79
N ILE A 85 3.77 2.07 8.64
CA ILE A 85 2.81 0.99 8.37
C ILE A 85 1.40 1.56 8.16
N TRP A 86 1.00 2.57 8.95
CA TRP A 86 -0.34 3.16 8.85
C TRP A 86 -0.59 3.84 7.49
N GLU A 87 0.44 4.45 6.88
CA GLU A 87 0.33 5.11 5.58
C GLU A 87 0.03 4.10 4.47
N VAL A 88 0.72 2.97 4.47
CA VAL A 88 0.50 1.88 3.51
C VAL A 88 -0.83 1.16 3.78
N ALA A 89 -1.21 0.98 5.04
CA ALA A 89 -2.52 0.45 5.42
C ALA A 89 -3.67 1.38 4.96
N ARG A 90 -3.48 2.70 5.07
CA ARG A 90 -4.43 3.70 4.59
C ARG A 90 -4.57 3.65 3.07
N ALA A 91 -3.47 3.46 2.35
CA ALA A 91 -3.46 3.33 0.90
C ALA A 91 -4.24 2.10 0.41
N THR A 92 -3.98 0.92 0.95
CA THR A 92 -4.71 -0.30 0.53
C THR A 92 -6.19 -0.27 0.91
N SER A 93 -6.61 0.61 1.84
CA SER A 93 -8.00 0.73 2.29
C SER A 93 -8.77 1.86 1.57
N ALA A 94 -8.10 2.63 0.70
CA ALA A 94 -8.66 3.81 0.04
C ALA A 94 -9.58 3.43 -1.13
N ALA A 95 -10.72 2.81 -0.84
CA ALA A 95 -11.69 2.37 -1.84
C ALA A 95 -12.28 3.57 -2.59
N PRO A 96 -12.19 3.63 -3.93
CA PRO A 96 -12.71 4.77 -4.70
C PRO A 96 -14.18 5.00 -4.44
N GLY A 97 -14.54 6.27 -4.26
CA GLY A 97 -15.89 6.67 -3.89
C GLY A 97 -16.22 6.54 -2.41
N PHE A 98 -15.47 5.76 -1.63
CA PHE A 98 -15.60 5.70 -0.18
C PHE A 98 -14.67 6.68 0.50
N TRP A 99 -13.38 6.61 0.19
CA TRP A 99 -12.33 7.43 0.79
C TRP A 99 -11.40 8.01 -0.27
N ASP A 100 -10.77 9.14 0.05
CA ASP A 100 -9.79 9.78 -0.83
C ASP A 100 -8.53 8.93 -0.97
N THR A 101 -7.81 9.14 -2.08
CA THR A 101 -6.46 8.60 -2.27
C THR A 101 -5.47 9.18 -1.26
N ILE A 102 -4.43 8.44 -0.92
CA ILE A 102 -3.28 8.95 -0.16
C ILE A 102 -2.07 9.09 -1.07
N THR A 103 -1.30 10.17 -0.89
CA THR A 103 -0.06 10.38 -1.66
C THR A 103 1.13 9.80 -0.90
N LEU A 104 1.79 8.79 -1.49
CA LEU A 104 3.02 8.19 -0.97
C LEU A 104 4.10 8.27 -2.05
N LEU A 105 5.33 8.63 -1.67
CA LEU A 105 6.47 8.66 -2.59
C LEU A 105 6.20 9.44 -3.89
N GLY A 106 5.42 10.53 -3.81
CA GLY A 106 5.06 11.38 -4.95
C GLY A 106 3.96 10.83 -5.87
N SER A 107 3.28 9.73 -5.51
CA SER A 107 2.18 9.16 -6.27
C SER A 107 0.93 8.98 -5.41
N ALA A 108 -0.25 9.26 -5.98
CA ALA A 108 -1.52 8.98 -5.33
C ALA A 108 -1.86 7.49 -5.44
N TYR A 109 -2.25 6.88 -4.33
CA TYR A 109 -2.60 5.47 -4.22
C TYR A 109 -4.03 5.28 -3.69
N GLN A 110 -4.66 4.22 -4.18
CA GLN A 110 -6.00 3.77 -3.85
C GLN A 110 -6.01 2.26 -3.55
N ASP A 111 -7.16 1.75 -3.15
CA ASP A 111 -7.41 0.37 -2.73
C ASP A 111 -6.79 -0.68 -3.66
N GLY A 112 -6.03 -1.60 -3.07
CA GLY A 112 -5.44 -2.75 -3.78
C GLY A 112 -6.48 -3.75 -4.28
N GLY A 113 -7.67 -3.76 -3.68
CA GLY A 113 -8.83 -4.54 -4.07
C GLY A 113 -9.35 -4.24 -5.48
N LEU A 114 -8.99 -3.10 -6.06
CA LEU A 114 -9.28 -2.78 -7.45
C LEU A 114 -8.55 -3.71 -8.44
N SER A 115 -7.37 -4.22 -8.08
CA SER A 115 -6.61 -5.17 -8.91
C SER A 115 -6.57 -6.57 -8.30
N HIS A 116 -6.33 -6.67 -6.98
CA HIS A 116 -6.09 -7.92 -6.27
C HIS A 116 -6.82 -7.92 -4.92
N ASN A 117 -8.16 -7.94 -4.95
CA ASN A 117 -8.96 -8.16 -3.73
C ASN A 117 -8.65 -9.51 -3.05
N ASN A 118 -8.07 -10.44 -3.82
CA ASN A 118 -7.43 -11.63 -3.30
C ASN A 118 -5.93 -11.61 -3.70
N PRO A 119 -5.02 -11.18 -2.81
CA PRO A 119 -3.59 -11.08 -3.11
C PRO A 119 -2.83 -12.42 -3.03
N SER A 120 -3.52 -13.57 -2.91
CA SER A 120 -2.87 -14.88 -2.74
C SER A 120 -1.89 -15.25 -3.85
N ALA A 121 -2.21 -14.93 -5.11
CA ALA A 121 -1.30 -15.18 -6.23
C ALA A 121 0.00 -14.36 -6.13
N ILE A 122 -0.10 -13.10 -5.70
CA ILE A 122 1.08 -12.26 -5.40
C ILE A 122 1.85 -12.86 -4.23
N ALA A 123 1.17 -13.23 -3.14
CA ALA A 123 1.82 -13.80 -1.95
C ALA A 123 2.61 -15.09 -2.25
N ILE A 124 2.04 -15.99 -3.06
CA ILE A 124 2.73 -17.22 -3.52
C ILE A 124 3.92 -16.87 -4.41
N GLY A 125 3.74 -15.92 -5.34
CA GLY A 125 4.83 -15.46 -6.21
C GLY A 125 6.00 -14.88 -5.42
N GLU A 126 5.72 -14.04 -4.44
CA GLU A 126 6.73 -13.44 -3.55
C GLU A 126 7.41 -14.49 -2.68
N ALA A 127 6.65 -15.44 -2.10
CA ALA A 127 7.22 -16.51 -1.29
C ALA A 127 8.23 -17.37 -2.08
N ASN A 128 7.95 -17.66 -3.35
CA ASN A 128 8.86 -18.41 -4.21
C ASN A 128 10.16 -17.66 -4.54
N VAL A 129 10.13 -16.33 -4.57
CA VAL A 129 11.31 -15.50 -4.88
C VAL A 129 12.15 -15.22 -3.62
N LEU A 130 11.53 -15.27 -2.44
CA LEU A 130 12.18 -14.99 -1.16
C LEU A 130 12.73 -16.24 -0.46
N ALA A 131 12.35 -17.44 -0.90
CA ALA A 131 12.99 -18.70 -0.50
C ALA A 131 14.48 -18.72 -0.85
#